data_AF-A0A538KAV0-F1
#
_entry.id   AF-A0A538KAV0-F1
#
_cell.length_a   1.000
_cell.length_b   1.000
_cell.length_c   1.000
_cell.angle_alpha   90.00
_cell.angle_beta   90.00
_cell.angle_gamma   90.00
#
_symmetry.space_group_name_H-M   'P 1'
#
loop_
_entity.id
_entity.type
_entity.pdbx_description
1 polymer ?
#
loop_
_entity_poly.entity_id
_entity_poly.type
_entity_poly.pdbx_seq_one_letter_code
_entity_poly.pdbx_strand_id
1 'polypeptide(L)' 'MAGGAPDAAIAARLAVSETTVKTHVRQILRKLGAENRTEAVARSSRHLQSPALGA' A
#
# COMPACT_ATOMS: atom_id res chain seq x y z
N MET A 1 -7.46 -9.39 10.37
CA MET A 1 -6.56 -9.56 9.22
C MET A 1 -6.84 -8.44 8.22
N ALA A 2 -5.84 -7.72 7.73
CA ALA A 2 -6.04 -6.78 6.63
C ALA A 2 -6.25 -7.59 5.35
N GLY A 3 -7.51 -7.80 4.96
CA GLY A 3 -7.89 -8.48 3.72
C GLY A 3 -7.51 -7.62 2.53
N GLY A 4 -6.25 -7.69 2.11
CA GLY A 4 -5.77 -6.90 0.98
C GLY A 4 -6.50 -7.26 -0.32
N ALA A 5 -6.79 -6.26 -1.16
CA ALA A 5 -7.32 -6.51 -2.49
C ALA A 5 -6.24 -7.13 -3.42
N PRO A 6 -6.64 -7.94 -4.42
CA PRO A 6 -5.74 -8.38 -5.50
C PRO A 6 -5.44 -7.21 -6.47
N ASP A 7 -4.29 -7.27 -7.13
CA ASP A 7 -3.83 -6.21 -8.05
C ASP A 7 -4.85 -5.92 -9.16
N ALA A 8 -5.49 -6.95 -9.71
CA ALA A 8 -6.56 -6.83 -10.72
C ALA A 8 -7.76 -6.01 -10.21
N ALA A 9 -8.17 -6.20 -8.95
CA ALA A 9 -9.29 -5.43 -8.38
C ALA A 9 -8.90 -3.97 -8.14
N ILE A 10 -7.65 -3.71 -7.74
CA ILE A 10 -7.12 -2.34 -7.58
C ILE A 10 -7.03 -1.65 -8.95
N ALA A 11 -6.52 -2.37 -9.96
CA ALA A 11 -6.39 -1.91 -11.33
C ALA A 11 -7.75 -1.49 -11.90
N ALA A 12 -8.77 -2.35 -11.77
CA ALA A 12 -10.13 -2.06 -12.22
C ALA A 12 -10.72 -0.83 -11.51
N ARG A 13 -10.56 -0.73 -10.18
CA ARG A 13 -11.10 0.40 -9.40
C ARG A 13 -10.45 1.74 -9.73
N LEU A 14 -9.17 1.73 -10.10
CA LEU A 14 -8.39 2.94 -10.43
C LEU A 14 -8.30 3.21 -11.94
N ALA A 15 -8.92 2.38 -12.78
CA ALA A 15 -8.82 2.44 -14.24
C ALA A 15 -7.37 2.46 -14.76
N VAL A 16 -6.51 1.61 -14.18
CA VAL A 16 -5.10 1.44 -14.58
C VAL A 16 -4.80 -0.02 -14.89
N SER A 17 -3.61 -0.31 -15.43
CA SER A 17 -3.15 -1.68 -15.64
C SER A 17 -2.65 -2.34 -14.34
N GLU A 18 -2.72 -3.68 -14.25
CA GLU A 18 -2.11 -4.42 -13.13
C GLU A 18 -0.59 -4.16 -13.02
N THR A 19 0.10 -3.97 -14.14
CA THR A 19 1.53 -3.60 -14.16
C THR A 19 1.78 -2.25 -13.50
N THR A 20 0.87 -1.29 -13.69
CA THR A 20 0.89 0.02 -13.01
C THR A 20 0.73 -0.17 -11.51
N VAL A 21 -0.23 -0.99 -11.06
CA VAL A 21 -0.42 -1.31 -9.64
C VAL A 21 0.84 -1.93 -9.05
N LYS A 22 1.42 -2.95 -9.69
CA LYS A 22 2.66 -3.62 -9.24
C LYS A 22 3.82 -2.64 -9.11
N THR A 23 3.93 -1.71 -10.05
CA THR A 23 4.95 -0.64 -10.01
C THR A 23 4.75 0.25 -8.78
N HIS A 24 3.53 0.70 -8.52
CA HIS A 24 3.21 1.50 -7.33
C HIS A 24 3.47 0.73 -6.04
N VAL A 25 3.05 -0.53 -5.95
CA VAL A 25 3.33 -1.39 -4.80
C VAL A 25 4.83 -1.49 -4.55
N ARG A 26 5.64 -1.75 -5.58
CA ARG A 26 7.11 -1.80 -5.44
C ARG A 26 7.71 -0.50 -4.92
N GLN A 27 7.22 0.66 -5.39
CA GLN A 27 7.69 1.95 -4.89
C GLN A 27 7.25 2.20 -3.44
N ILE A 28 6.03 1.81 -3.06
CA ILE A 28 5.53 1.91 -1.68
C ILE A 28 6.39 1.06 -0.75
N LEU A 29 6.66 -0.20 -1.13
CA LEU A 29 7.55 -1.10 -0.38
C LEU A 29 8.93 -0.46 -0.16
N ARG A 30 9.55 0.07 -1.22
CA ARG A 30 10.85 0.77 -1.13
C ARG A 30 10.79 1.99 -0.20
N LYS A 31 9.74 2.82 -0.31
CA LYS A 31 9.57 4.01 0.54
C LYS A 31 9.38 3.67 2.02
N LEU A 32 8.73 2.54 2.31
CA LEU A 32 8.53 2.03 3.67
C LEU A 32 9.69 1.11 4.14
N GLY A 33 10.66 0.85 3.27
CA GLY A 33 11.74 -0.12 3.46
C GLY A 33 11.26 -1.57 3.69
N ALA A 34 10.02 -1.88 3.34
CA ALA A 34 9.39 -3.17 3.61
C ALA A 34 9.67 -4.18 2.49
N GLU A 35 9.82 -5.45 2.84
CA GLU A 35 10.09 -6.54 1.90
C GLU A 35 8.82 -7.12 1.27
N ASN A 36 7.69 -6.99 1.96
CA ASN A 36 6.41 -7.49 1.48
C ASN A 36 5.23 -6.61 1.95
N ARG A 37 4.06 -6.85 1.35
CA ARG A 37 2.83 -6.07 1.61
C ARG A 37 2.38 -6.13 3.07
N THR A 38 2.58 -7.25 3.76
CA THR A 38 2.18 -7.42 5.16
C THR A 38 3.06 -6.57 6.07
N GLU A 39 4.37 -6.64 5.85
CA GLU A 39 5.32 -5.78 6.54
C GLU A 39 5.04 -4.30 6.27
N ALA A 40 4.78 -3.93 5.02
CA ALA A 40 4.43 -2.56 4.66
C ALA A 40 3.22 -2.02 5.45
N VAL A 41 2.18 -2.84 5.65
CA VAL A 41 1.04 -2.48 6.50
C VAL A 41 1.49 -2.22 7.94
N ALA A 42 2.28 -3.15 8.52
CA ALA A 42 2.80 -3.01 9.89
C ALA A 42 3.76 -1.82 10.08
N ARG A 43 4.46 -1.39 9.03
CA ARG A 43 5.32 -0.19 9.06
C ARG A 43 4.52 1.09 8.82
N SER A 44 3.52 1.05 7.92
CA SER A 44 2.66 2.19 7.62
C SER A 44 1.83 2.64 8.82
N SER A 45 1.40 1.72 9.68
CA SER A 45 0.66 2.07 10.90
C SER A 45 1.46 3.00 11.81
N ARG A 46 2.79 2.89 11.85
CA ARG A 46 3.66 3.82 12.62
C ARG A 46 3.66 5.24 12.03
N HIS A 47 3.51 5.38 10.72
CA HIS A 47 3.42 6.69 10.06
C HIS A 47 2.00 7.28 10.13
N LEU A 48 0.97 6.44 10.00
CA LEU A 48 -0.44 6.85 10.08
C LEU A 48 -0.90 7.16 11.51
N GLN A 49 -0.18 6.68 12.53
CA GLN A 49 -0.44 6.99 13.95
C GLN A 49 0.23 8.29 14.42
N SER A 50 0.93 9.04 13.55
CA SER A 50 1.28 10.43 13.88
C SER A 50 -0.02 11.26 13.92
N PRO A 51 -0.42 11.84 15.07
CA PRO A 51 -1.70 12.50 15.25
C PRO A 51 -1.68 13.89 14.60
N ALA A 52 -1.66 13.95 13.28
CA ALA A 52 -1.83 15.17 12.49
C ALA A 52 -3.15 15.18 11.69
N LEU A 53 -4.10 14.30 12.04
CA LEU A 53 -5.49 14.29 11.55
C LEU A 53 -6.44 14.43 12.75
N GLY A 54 -6.19 15.46 13.55
CA GLY A 54 -7.04 15.90 14.65
C GLY A 54 -6.99 17.42 14.72
N ALA A 55 -7.58 18.07 13.72
CA ALA A 55 -7.98 19.48 13.71
C ALA A 55 -9.08 19.65 12.66
#